data_AF-E5KCM3-F1
#
_entry.id   AF-E5KCM3-F1
#
_cell.length_a   1.000
_cell.length_b   1.000
_cell.length_c   1.000
_cell.angle_alpha   90.00
_cell.angle_beta   90.00
_cell.angle_gamma   90.00
#
_symmetry.space_group_name_H-M   'P 1'
#
loop_
_entity.id
_entity.type
_entity.pdbx_description
1 polymer ?
#
loop_
_entity_poly.entity_id
_entity_poly.type
_entity_poly.pdbx_seq_one_letter_code
_entity_poly.pdbx_strand_id
1 'polypeptide(L)'
;MTAGAVITGIGVTAPNGMGADEFWSATLAGRSAIGPITRFDPARYPSSLFGEIRDFRVHEHLPSRLVPQTDRMTQLALVAADWALADAKADAAEFDEFEMGVVTASASGGFEFAQHELEKLWSKGSEYVSAYQSFAWFYAVNT
;
A
#
# COMPACT_ATOMS: atom_id res chain seq x y z
N MET A 1 -20.85 -30.40 4.71
CA MET A 1 -21.33 -29.02 4.94
C MET A 1 -20.25 -28.10 4.41
N THR A 2 -20.54 -27.24 3.44
CA THR A 2 -19.62 -26.16 3.09
C THR A 2 -19.70 -25.14 4.22
N ALA A 3 -18.62 -24.96 4.96
CA ALA A 3 -18.54 -23.85 5.90
C ALA A 3 -18.68 -22.54 5.11
N GLY A 4 -19.51 -21.62 5.60
CA GLY A 4 -19.63 -20.29 5.00
C GLY A 4 -18.36 -19.49 5.29
N ALA A 5 -17.87 -18.77 4.29
CA ALA A 5 -16.80 -17.80 4.50
C ALA A 5 -17.31 -16.62 5.36
N VAL A 6 -16.47 -16.14 6.27
CA VAL A 6 -16.76 -14.99 7.15
C VAL A 6 -15.60 -14.00 7.11
N ILE A 7 -15.87 -12.74 7.47
CA ILE A 7 -14.84 -11.71 7.65
C ILE A 7 -14.54 -11.61 9.14
N THR A 8 -13.30 -11.90 9.53
CA THR A 8 -12.87 -11.93 10.94
C THR A 8 -12.01 -10.73 11.34
N GLY A 9 -11.40 -10.04 10.38
CA GLY A 9 -10.59 -8.84 10.65
C GLY A 9 -10.53 -7.90 9.46
N ILE A 10 -10.37 -6.61 9.74
CA ILE A 10 -10.35 -5.54 8.74
C ILE A 10 -9.19 -4.58 9.04
N GLY A 11 -8.38 -4.30 8.02
CA GLY A 11 -7.36 -3.26 8.05
C GLY A 11 -7.60 -2.24 6.94
N VAL A 12 -7.46 -0.94 7.27
CA VAL A 12 -7.75 0.15 6.34
C VAL A 12 -6.64 1.19 6.36
N THR A 13 -6.12 1.52 5.18
CA THR A 13 -5.24 2.67 4.96
C THR A 13 -5.90 3.62 3.97
N ALA A 14 -6.57 4.66 4.45
CA ALA A 14 -7.35 5.56 3.62
C ALA A 14 -6.99 7.04 3.90
N PRO A 15 -7.18 7.96 2.92
CA PRO A 15 -6.84 9.37 3.10
C PRO A 15 -7.53 10.06 4.28
N ASN A 16 -8.75 9.63 4.62
CA ASN A 16 -9.55 10.17 5.71
C ASN A 16 -9.44 9.37 7.02
N GLY A 17 -8.56 8.37 7.09
CA GLY A 17 -8.27 7.65 8.32
C GLY A 17 -7.32 6.47 8.11
N MET A 18 -6.31 6.37 8.98
CA MET A 18 -5.37 5.24 9.04
C MET A 18 -5.81 4.30 10.17
N GLY A 19 -6.48 3.22 9.78
CA GLY A 19 -7.15 2.28 10.69
C GLY A 19 -8.67 2.27 10.48
N ALA A 20 -9.29 1.12 10.74
CA ALA A 20 -10.71 0.88 10.45
C ALA A 20 -11.62 1.85 11.22
N ASP A 21 -11.36 2.08 12.51
CA ASP A 21 -12.17 2.95 13.35
C ASP A 21 -12.11 4.42 12.93
N GLU A 22 -10.91 4.93 12.64
CA GLU A 22 -10.72 6.31 12.20
C GLU A 22 -11.41 6.55 10.85
N PHE A 23 -11.17 5.64 9.90
CA PHE A 23 -11.82 5.65 8.58
C PHE A 23 -13.35 5.63 8.71
N TRP A 24 -13.89 4.74 9.55
CA TRP A 24 -15.32 4.58 9.71
C TRP A 24 -15.97 5.80 10.36
N SER A 25 -15.37 6.32 11.44
CA SER A 25 -15.79 7.56 12.09
C SER A 25 -15.78 8.75 11.14
N ALA A 26 -14.74 8.87 10.30
CA ALA A 26 -14.64 9.93 9.30
C ALA A 26 -15.71 9.81 8.22
N THR A 27 -15.98 8.59 7.77
CA THR A 27 -17.00 8.28 6.77
C THR A 27 -18.40 8.64 7.29
N LEU A 28 -18.76 8.20 8.50
CA LEU A 28 -20.06 8.50 9.10
C LEU A 28 -20.28 10.01 9.33
N ALA A 29 -19.21 10.74 9.63
CA ALA A 29 -19.26 12.19 9.81
C ALA A 29 -19.18 12.98 8.50
N GLY A 30 -19.06 12.33 7.33
CA GLY A 30 -18.92 13.00 6.04
C GLY A 30 -17.62 13.80 5.89
N ARG A 31 -16.55 13.44 6.62
CA ARG A 31 -15.25 14.11 6.54
C ARG A 31 -14.51 13.69 5.27
N SER A 32 -14.35 14.64 4.35
CA SER A 32 -13.54 14.47 3.14
C SER A 32 -12.06 14.69 3.42
N ALA A 33 -11.21 13.88 2.78
CA ALA A 33 -9.75 14.05 2.76
C ALA A 33 -9.23 14.50 1.39
N ILE A 34 -10.11 14.90 0.47
CA ILE A 34 -9.70 15.50 -0.79
C ILE A 34 -9.19 16.91 -0.52
N GLY A 35 -7.95 17.18 -0.91
CA GLY A 35 -7.33 18.49 -0.78
C GLY A 35 -6.25 18.74 -1.82
N PRO A 36 -5.54 19.87 -1.73
CA PRO A 36 -4.43 20.18 -2.62
C PRO A 36 -3.37 19.08 -2.59
N ILE A 37 -2.81 18.75 -3.76
CA ILE A 37 -1.66 17.85 -3.88
C ILE A 37 -0.46 18.48 -3.17
N THR A 38 0.22 17.71 -2.32
CA THR A 38 1.44 18.11 -1.61
C THR A 38 2.65 17.27 -2.00
N ARG A 39 2.45 16.16 -2.71
CA ARG A 39 3.52 15.22 -3.07
C ARG A 39 4.48 15.72 -4.16
N PHE A 40 4.04 16.65 -5.00
CA PHE A 40 4.81 17.30 -6.06
C PHE A 40 4.18 18.66 -6.40
N ASP A 41 4.83 19.48 -7.22
CA ASP A 41 4.26 20.75 -7.70
C ASP A 41 3.18 20.50 -8.78
N PRO A 42 1.89 20.74 -8.48
CA PRO A 42 0.81 20.48 -9.42
C PRO A 42 0.56 21.65 -10.39
N ALA A 43 1.32 22.75 -10.34
CA ALA A 43 1.00 23.99 -11.07
C ALA A 43 0.87 23.84 -12.59
N ARG A 44 1.49 22.80 -13.17
CA ARG A 44 1.45 22.50 -14.61
C ARG A 44 0.36 21.49 -15.01
N TYR A 45 -0.44 21.01 -14.06
CA TYR A 45 -1.45 19.98 -14.30
C TYR A 45 -2.87 20.57 -14.21
N PRO A 46 -3.82 20.05 -15.00
CA PRO A 46 -5.22 20.52 -14.97
C PRO A 46 -5.95 20.13 -13.67
N SER A 47 -5.47 19.13 -12.93
CA SER A 47 -6.00 18.72 -11.64
C SER A 47 -4.96 18.96 -10.55
N SER A 48 -5.40 19.58 -9.45
CA SER A 48 -4.57 19.89 -8.28
C SER A 48 -5.14 19.32 -6.98
N LEU A 49 -6.19 18.50 -7.06
CA LEU A 49 -6.86 17.89 -5.91
C LEU A 49 -6.62 16.38 -5.88
N PHE A 50 -6.31 15.84 -4.70
CA PHE A 50 -6.09 14.41 -4.48
C PHE A 50 -6.43 14.01 -3.04
N GLY A 51 -6.79 12.74 -2.84
CA GLY A 51 -6.96 12.14 -1.52
C GLY A 51 -5.63 11.57 -1.03
N GLU A 52 -4.86 12.36 -0.31
CA GLU A 52 -3.56 11.92 0.21
C GLU A 52 -3.71 11.24 1.57
N ILE A 53 -3.10 10.07 1.74
CA ILE A 53 -2.74 9.58 3.07
C ILE A 53 -1.58 10.45 3.57
N ARG A 54 -1.87 11.38 4.45
CA ARG A 54 -0.88 12.27 5.05
C ARG A 54 -0.20 11.58 6.22
N ASP A 55 1.01 12.02 6.53
CA ASP A 55 1.79 11.58 7.70
C ASP A 55 2.13 10.08 7.79
N PHE A 56 1.93 9.30 6.70
CA PHE A 56 2.42 7.93 6.64
C PHE A 56 3.95 7.88 6.64
N ARG A 57 4.53 7.37 7.73
CA ARG A 57 5.97 7.18 7.90
C ARG A 57 6.32 5.71 7.83
N VAL A 58 6.75 5.25 6.66
CA VAL A 58 7.01 3.83 6.39
C VAL A 58 7.90 3.15 7.45
N HIS A 59 8.91 3.86 7.98
CA HIS A 59 9.84 3.32 8.97
C HIS A 59 9.22 3.04 10.34
N GLU A 60 8.05 3.62 10.64
CA GLU A 60 7.29 3.33 11.86
C GLU A 60 6.46 2.05 11.74
N HIS A 61 6.29 1.52 10.51
CA HIS A 61 5.41 0.38 10.25
C HIS A 61 6.08 -0.82 9.62
N LEU A 62 7.15 -0.62 8.83
CA LEU A 62 7.80 -1.71 8.08
C LEU A 62 9.27 -1.85 8.44
N PRO A 63 9.79 -3.09 8.46
CA PRO A 63 11.22 -3.34 8.58
C PRO A 63 12.00 -2.59 7.50
N SER A 64 13.12 -1.96 7.88
CA SER A 64 13.94 -1.16 6.96
C SER A 64 14.38 -1.91 5.70
N ARG A 65 14.49 -3.24 5.77
CA ARG A 65 14.81 -4.11 4.63
C ARG A 65 13.75 -4.08 3.53
N LEU A 66 12.47 -3.90 3.86
CA LEU A 66 11.38 -3.89 2.87
C LEU A 66 11.23 -2.54 2.18
N VAL A 67 11.60 -1.44 2.84
CA VAL A 67 11.42 -0.08 2.32
C VAL A 67 12.06 0.17 0.94
N PRO A 68 13.33 -0.20 0.67
CA PRO A 68 13.95 0.08 -0.64
C PRO A 68 13.41 -0.79 -1.78
N GLN A 69 12.65 -1.85 -1.47
CA GLN A 69 12.18 -2.84 -2.44
C GLN A 69 10.65 -2.84 -2.60
N THR A 70 9.94 -1.87 -2.00
CA THR A 70 8.49 -1.77 -2.06
C THR A 70 8.05 -0.38 -2.49
N ASP A 71 7.07 -0.33 -3.39
CA ASP A 71 6.35 0.90 -3.70
C ASP A 71 5.44 1.31 -2.53
N ARG A 72 5.07 2.59 -2.46
CA ARG A 72 4.15 3.11 -1.45
C ARG A 72 2.83 2.32 -1.39
N MET A 73 2.31 1.86 -2.52
CA MET A 73 1.10 1.03 -2.57
C MET A 73 1.29 -0.28 -1.79
N THR A 74 2.39 -1.00 -2.05
CA THR A 74 2.73 -2.23 -1.33
C THR A 74 2.96 -1.95 0.16
N GLN A 75 3.60 -0.83 0.50
CA GLN A 75 3.85 -0.48 1.89
C GLN A 75 2.54 -0.32 2.67
N LEU A 76 1.57 0.41 2.10
CA LEU A 76 0.24 0.59 2.69
C LEU A 76 -0.54 -0.74 2.76
N ALA A 77 -0.44 -1.58 1.73
CA ALA A 77 -1.08 -2.89 1.71
C ALA A 77 -0.54 -3.82 2.81
N LEU A 78 0.77 -3.83 3.04
CA LEU A 78 1.40 -4.61 4.12
C LEU A 78 0.94 -4.13 5.50
N VAL A 79 0.86 -2.81 5.70
CA VAL A 79 0.34 -2.22 6.94
C VAL A 79 -1.12 -2.62 7.17
N ALA A 80 -1.97 -2.50 6.14
CA ALA A 80 -3.37 -2.90 6.24
C ALA A 80 -3.53 -4.40 6.52
N ALA A 81 -2.72 -5.25 5.89
CA ALA A 81 -2.76 -6.69 6.11
C ALA A 81 -2.37 -7.09 7.55
N ASP A 82 -1.30 -6.48 8.08
CA ASP A 82 -0.88 -6.66 9.47
C ASP A 82 -1.99 -6.26 10.46
N TRP A 83 -2.62 -5.10 10.24
CA TRP A 83 -3.75 -4.66 11.05
C TRP A 83 -4.98 -5.56 10.94
N ALA A 84 -5.27 -6.11 9.77
CA ALA A 84 -6.38 -7.04 9.58
C ALA A 84 -6.15 -8.36 10.34
N LEU A 85 -4.91 -8.89 10.32
CA LEU A 85 -4.54 -10.08 11.10
C LEU A 85 -4.65 -9.82 12.60
N ALA A 86 -4.16 -8.66 13.05
CA ALA A 86 -4.25 -8.25 14.45
C ALA A 86 -5.72 -8.09 14.92
N ASP A 87 -6.59 -7.48 14.11
CA ASP A 87 -8.03 -7.33 14.38
C ASP A 87 -8.72 -8.71 14.47
N ALA A 88 -8.36 -9.63 13.57
CA ALA A 88 -8.81 -11.02 13.61
C ALA A 88 -8.25 -11.82 14.80
N LYS A 89 -7.27 -11.27 15.53
CA LYS A 89 -6.46 -11.97 16.54
C LYS A 89 -5.86 -13.26 15.99
N ALA A 90 -5.44 -13.23 14.74
CA ALA A 90 -4.83 -14.34 14.04
C ALA A 90 -3.31 -14.15 14.01
N ASP A 91 -2.57 -15.06 14.65
CA ASP A 91 -1.13 -15.16 14.44
C ASP A 91 -0.87 -16.12 13.28
N ALA A 92 -0.35 -15.58 12.17
CA ALA A 92 -0.03 -16.35 10.98
C ALA A 92 0.95 -17.52 11.25
N ALA A 93 1.77 -17.44 12.29
CA ALA A 93 2.69 -18.50 12.67
C ALA A 93 2.01 -19.73 13.29
N GLU A 94 0.74 -19.61 13.70
CA GLU A 94 -0.04 -20.70 14.31
C GLU A 94 -0.80 -21.56 13.28
N PHE A 95 -0.85 -21.14 12.01
CA PHE A 95 -1.55 -21.85 10.93
C PHE A 95 -0.57 -22.66 10.07
N ASP A 96 -1.07 -23.74 9.45
CA ASP A 96 -0.34 -24.42 8.38
C ASP A 96 -0.19 -23.47 7.19
N GLU A 97 1.01 -23.36 6.62
CA GLU A 97 1.31 -22.46 5.51
C GLU A 97 0.45 -22.72 4.27
N PHE A 98 0.00 -23.97 4.07
CA PHE A 98 -0.87 -24.35 2.96
C PHE A 98 -2.35 -24.07 3.22
N GLU A 99 -2.72 -23.71 4.46
CA GLU A 99 -4.08 -23.29 4.82
C GLU A 99 -4.27 -21.77 4.75
N MET A 100 -3.18 -21.00 4.60
CA MET A 100 -3.22 -19.56 4.45
C MET A 100 -3.07 -19.13 2.99
N GLY A 101 -4.05 -18.35 2.50
CA GLY A 101 -4.03 -17.79 1.16
C GLY A 101 -4.04 -16.26 1.18
N VAL A 102 -3.38 -15.65 0.20
CA VAL A 102 -3.43 -14.20 -0.04
C VAL A 102 -3.99 -13.94 -1.43
N VAL A 103 -5.08 -13.17 -1.49
CA VAL A 103 -5.68 -12.72 -2.75
C VAL A 103 -5.81 -11.21 -2.70
N THR A 104 -5.15 -10.52 -3.63
CA THR A 104 -5.10 -9.06 -3.69
C THR A 104 -5.39 -8.56 -5.09
N ALA A 105 -5.86 -7.32 -5.20
CA ALA A 105 -6.01 -6.61 -6.47
C ALA A 105 -5.30 -5.26 -6.41
N SER A 106 -4.66 -4.88 -7.51
CA SER A 106 -4.08 -3.55 -7.72
C SER A 106 -4.27 -3.14 -9.17
N ALA A 107 -4.60 -1.88 -9.41
CA ALA A 107 -4.84 -1.37 -10.77
C ALA A 107 -3.56 -0.80 -11.40
N SER A 108 -2.75 -0.08 -10.63
CA SER A 108 -1.57 0.63 -11.14
C SER A 108 -0.25 -0.04 -10.80
N GLY A 109 -0.25 -1.01 -9.88
CA GLY A 109 0.98 -1.57 -9.31
C GLY A 109 1.80 -0.51 -8.58
N GLY A 110 3.10 -0.76 -8.45
CA GLY A 110 4.06 0.17 -7.87
C GLY A 110 4.52 1.25 -8.84
N PHE A 111 3.58 2.09 -9.26
CA PHE A 111 3.79 3.06 -10.35
C PHE A 111 4.80 4.16 -9.99
N GLU A 112 4.81 4.61 -8.74
CA GLU A 112 5.74 5.66 -8.29
C GLU A 112 7.18 5.14 -8.31
N PHE A 113 7.40 3.92 -7.82
CA PHE A 113 8.68 3.23 -7.92
C PHE A 113 9.14 3.13 -9.38
N ALA A 114 8.28 2.61 -10.26
CA ALA A 114 8.59 2.42 -11.67
C ALA A 114 8.95 3.72 -12.38
N GLN A 115 8.22 4.79 -12.09
CA GLN A 115 8.47 6.11 -12.66
C GLN A 115 9.87 6.62 -12.31
N HIS A 116 10.30 6.47 -11.06
CA HIS A 116 11.66 6.85 -10.65
C HIS A 116 12.74 5.98 -11.30
N GLU A 117 12.50 4.69 -11.49
CA GLU A 117 13.46 3.81 -12.17
C GLU A 117 13.57 4.11 -13.66
N LEU A 118 12.47 4.45 -14.32
CA LEU A 118 12.49 4.95 -15.70
C LEU A 118 13.22 6.29 -15.80
N GLU A 119 13.00 7.20 -14.86
CA GLU A 119 13.75 8.46 -14.81
C GLU A 119 15.26 8.22 -14.70
N LYS A 120 15.70 7.31 -13.81
CA LYS A 120 17.11 6.93 -13.68
C LYS A 120 17.67 6.34 -14.98
N LEU A 121 16.93 5.42 -15.61
CA LEU A 121 17.34 4.80 -16.86
C LEU A 121 17.65 5.85 -17.93
N TRP A 122 16.73 6.79 -18.14
CA TRP A 122 16.85 7.77 -19.22
C TRP A 122 17.74 8.96 -18.89
N SER A 123 17.94 9.28 -17.60
CA SER A 123 18.80 10.39 -17.18
C SER A 123 20.24 9.99 -16.86
N LYS A 124 20.49 8.74 -16.46
CA LYS A 124 21.80 8.28 -15.96
C LYS A 124 22.34 7.03 -16.63
N GLY A 125 21.49 6.15 -17.14
CA GLY A 125 21.89 4.87 -17.74
C GLY A 125 21.30 3.65 -17.04
N SER A 126 21.39 2.48 -17.68
CA SER A 126 20.77 1.24 -17.21
C SER A 126 21.39 0.69 -15.94
N GLU A 127 22.65 0.99 -15.66
CA GLU A 127 23.38 0.58 -14.45
C GLU A 127 22.83 1.25 -13.17
N TYR A 128 22.01 2.30 -13.31
CA TYR A 128 21.36 2.98 -12.18
C TYR A 128 19.95 2.47 -11.88
N VAL A 129 19.42 1.55 -12.68
CA VAL A 129 18.12 0.92 -12.43
C VAL A 129 18.26 -0.10 -11.32
N SER A 130 17.43 0.03 -10.29
CA SER A 130 17.37 -0.90 -9.16
C SER A 130 16.98 -2.29 -9.62
N ALA A 131 17.64 -3.32 -9.09
CA ALA A 131 17.25 -4.72 -9.29
C ALA A 131 15.79 -4.98 -8.85
N TYR A 132 15.29 -4.19 -7.89
CA TYR A 132 13.92 -4.30 -7.39
C TYR A 132 12.86 -3.84 -8.40
N GLN A 133 13.23 -3.10 -9.46
CA GLN A 133 12.31 -2.73 -10.53
C GLN A 133 11.62 -3.95 -11.16
N SER A 134 12.27 -5.12 -11.13
CA SER A 134 11.73 -6.38 -11.65
C SER A 134 10.46 -6.87 -10.93
N PHE A 135 10.22 -6.46 -9.69
CA PHE A 135 9.07 -6.92 -8.90
C PHE A 135 8.34 -5.83 -8.11
N ALA A 136 8.96 -4.67 -7.88
CA ALA A 136 8.34 -3.57 -7.13
C ALA A 136 7.24 -2.86 -7.93
N TRP A 137 7.33 -2.86 -9.28
CA TRP A 137 6.31 -2.26 -10.14
C TRP A 137 5.13 -3.21 -10.40
N PHE A 138 5.39 -4.33 -11.07
CA PHE A 138 4.46 -5.43 -11.18
C PHE A 138 4.87 -6.47 -10.15
N TYR A 139 4.03 -6.71 -9.17
CA TYR A 139 4.15 -7.90 -8.33
C TYR A 139 3.78 -9.13 -9.19
N ALA A 140 4.70 -9.48 -10.10
CA ALA A 140 4.64 -10.69 -10.91
C ALA A 140 5.34 -11.87 -10.20
N VAL A 141 5.92 -11.63 -9.02
CA VAL A 141 6.70 -12.62 -8.27
C VAL A 141 5.94 -12.94 -6.99
N ASN A 142 5.07 -13.95 -7.10
CA ASN A 142 4.78 -14.98 -6.09
C ASN A 142 3.62 -15.84 -6.63
N THR A 143 3.99 -16.83 -7.44
CA THR A 143 3.27 -18.11 -7.52
C THR A 143 4.15 -19.17 -6.89
#